data_AF-A0A3D8Y8K1-F1
#
_entry.id   AF-A0A3D8Y8K1-F1
#
_cell.length_a   1.000
_cell.length_b   1.000
_cell.length_c   1.000
_cell.angle_alpha   90.00
_cell.angle_beta   90.00
_cell.angle_gamma   90.00
#
_symmetry.space_group_name_H-M   'P 1'
#
loop_
_entity.id
_entity.type
_entity.pdbx_description
1 polymer ?
#
loop_
_entity_poly.entity_id
_entity_poly.type
_entity_poly.pdbx_seq_one_letter_code
_entity_poly.pdbx_strand_id
1 'polypeptide(L)'
;MRRAVFSLLFGSLVPLITKAQFRENYDRYASAWVRSEKSDKQLPANLKSTGTQLQLVIPENDRFFEMPNGNRFLRAYLINNTSGKTIIYRADATVSSITTEILVDGEWKILQTHMASECGNSYWKKTLAPKRFLELDIDFMIDGLVEVQYRICYNTPGYKVTSNPVALKIKEELVRSADTIPTYAESGF
;
A
#
# COMPACT_ATOMS: atom_id res chain seq x y z
N MET A 1 37.42 -42.73 56.41
CA MET A 1 37.12 -41.41 55.82
C MET A 1 36.71 -41.61 54.36
N ARG A 2 35.44 -41.37 54.02
CA ARG A 2 34.92 -41.43 52.64
C ARG A 2 35.16 -40.07 51.98
N ARG A 3 35.76 -40.02 50.80
CA ARG A 3 35.75 -38.83 49.92
C ARG A 3 34.93 -39.16 48.68
N ALA A 4 33.92 -38.33 48.46
CA ALA A 4 32.94 -38.43 47.40
C ALA A 4 33.49 -37.95 46.05
N VAL A 5 32.93 -38.54 45.02
CA VAL A 5 33.06 -38.23 43.59
C VAL A 5 32.41 -36.88 43.29
N PHE A 6 33.01 -36.09 42.39
CA PHE A 6 32.29 -35.07 41.62
C PHE A 6 32.74 -35.13 40.16
N SER A 7 31.89 -35.74 39.33
CA SER A 7 31.94 -35.64 37.88
C SER A 7 31.39 -34.28 37.46
N LEU A 8 32.21 -33.49 36.76
CA LEU A 8 31.77 -32.27 36.08
C LEU A 8 31.13 -32.64 34.74
N LEU A 9 29.80 -32.62 34.68
CA LEU A 9 29.04 -32.61 33.44
C LEU A 9 29.12 -31.19 32.84
N PHE A 10 29.83 -31.05 31.73
CA PHE A 10 29.72 -29.89 30.85
C PHE A 10 28.34 -29.91 30.18
N GLY A 11 27.39 -29.19 30.77
CA GLY A 11 26.13 -28.86 30.12
C GLY A 11 26.37 -27.80 29.05
N SER A 12 26.26 -28.19 27.79
CA SER A 12 26.20 -27.26 26.65
C SER A 12 24.93 -26.42 26.75
N LEU A 13 25.07 -25.17 27.18
CA LEU A 13 24.06 -24.13 26.99
C LEU A 13 23.99 -23.82 25.49
N VAL A 14 23.13 -24.55 24.77
CA VAL A 14 22.66 -24.11 23.45
C VAL A 14 21.74 -22.91 23.72
N PRO A 15 22.05 -21.70 23.23
CA PRO A 15 21.10 -20.61 23.33
C PRO A 15 19.86 -21.00 22.54
N LEU A 16 18.73 -21.10 23.22
CA LEU A 16 17.42 -21.08 22.58
C LEU A 16 17.29 -19.70 21.91
N ILE A 17 17.73 -19.61 20.66
CA ILE A 17 17.31 -18.53 19.78
C ILE A 17 15.84 -18.85 19.49
N THR A 18 14.96 -18.34 20.36
CA THR A 18 13.57 -18.14 19.98
C THR A 18 13.64 -17.26 18.74
N LYS A 19 13.40 -17.84 17.56
CA LYS A 19 13.01 -17.09 16.37
C LYS A 19 11.80 -16.29 16.81
N ALA A 20 12.02 -15.04 17.20
CA ALA A 20 10.97 -14.06 17.30
C ALA A 20 10.21 -14.18 15.98
N GLN A 21 8.93 -14.51 16.06
CA GLN A 21 8.05 -14.54 14.90
C GLN A 21 8.29 -13.20 14.20
N PHE A 22 8.91 -13.24 13.02
CA PHE A 22 9.13 -12.05 12.22
C PHE A 22 7.75 -11.42 12.08
N ARG A 23 7.54 -10.25 12.71
CA ARG A 23 6.43 -9.38 12.31
C ARG A 23 6.82 -8.93 10.91
N GLU A 24 6.30 -9.67 9.94
CA GLU A 24 6.35 -9.33 8.52
C GLU A 24 6.00 -7.84 8.40
N ASN A 25 6.84 -7.06 7.73
CA ASN A 25 6.70 -5.61 7.63
C ASN A 25 5.60 -5.26 6.61
N TYR A 26 4.39 -5.77 6.83
CA TYR A 26 3.22 -5.58 5.97
C TYR A 26 2.89 -4.10 5.78
N ASP A 27 3.29 -3.25 6.73
CA ASP A 27 3.17 -1.79 6.65
C ASP A 27 3.92 -1.20 5.44
N ARG A 28 4.85 -1.95 4.81
CA ARG A 28 5.59 -1.55 3.59
C ARG A 28 4.94 -2.05 2.29
N TYR A 29 3.77 -2.68 2.37
CA TYR A 29 3.00 -3.09 1.20
C TYR A 29 1.69 -2.31 1.10
N ALA A 30 1.32 -1.95 -0.12
CA ALA A 30 0.07 -1.27 -0.42
C ALA A 30 -0.85 -2.19 -1.22
N SER A 31 -2.09 -2.35 -0.73
CA SER A 31 -3.19 -2.90 -1.52
C SER A 31 -4.19 -1.80 -1.83
N ALA A 32 -4.79 -1.86 -3.03
CA ALA A 32 -5.84 -0.93 -3.45
C ALA A 32 -7.09 -1.71 -3.85
N TRP A 33 -7.96 -1.99 -2.88
CA TRP A 33 -9.18 -2.75 -3.09
C TRP A 33 -10.20 -1.94 -3.89
N VAL A 34 -10.77 -2.56 -4.91
CA VAL A 34 -11.84 -1.90 -5.68
C VAL A 34 -13.16 -2.13 -4.98
N ARG A 35 -13.69 -1.09 -4.33
CA ARG A 35 -15.01 -1.13 -3.71
C ARG A 35 -16.11 -1.17 -4.76
N SER A 36 -16.03 -0.28 -5.75
CA SER A 36 -17.08 -0.15 -6.75
C SER A 36 -16.59 0.55 -8.02
N GLU A 37 -17.36 0.40 -9.09
CA GLU A 37 -17.22 1.18 -10.32
C GLU A 37 -18.51 1.95 -10.60
N LYS A 38 -18.42 3.27 -10.75
CA LYS A 38 -19.57 4.17 -10.87
C LYS A 38 -19.38 5.15 -12.02
N SER A 39 -20.47 5.82 -12.42
CA SER A 39 -20.39 6.97 -13.33
C SER A 39 -19.82 8.18 -12.59
N ASP A 40 -19.03 9.01 -13.28
CA ASP A 40 -18.54 10.30 -12.80
C ASP A 40 -19.61 11.22 -12.18
N LYS A 41 -20.87 11.12 -12.63
CA LYS A 41 -22.02 11.81 -12.04
C LYS A 41 -22.28 11.46 -10.56
N GLN A 42 -21.74 10.35 -10.10
CA GLN A 42 -21.84 9.84 -8.73
C GLN A 42 -20.56 10.10 -7.92
N LEU A 43 -19.63 10.90 -8.44
CA LEU A 43 -18.48 11.37 -7.66
C LEU A 43 -18.98 12.20 -6.45
N PRO A 44 -18.25 12.15 -5.32
CA PRO A 44 -18.47 13.09 -4.23
C PRO A 44 -18.50 14.54 -4.72
N ALA A 45 -19.33 15.39 -4.13
CA ALA A 45 -19.57 16.76 -4.63
C ALA A 45 -18.30 17.64 -4.67
N ASN A 46 -17.32 17.35 -3.82
CA ASN A 46 -16.02 18.04 -3.78
C ASN A 46 -15.03 17.52 -4.84
N LEU A 47 -15.36 16.45 -5.56
CA LEU A 47 -14.57 15.90 -6.65
C LEU A 47 -15.23 16.19 -7.98
N LYS A 48 -14.41 16.57 -8.96
CA LYS A 48 -14.86 16.82 -10.33
C LYS A 48 -14.02 15.99 -11.28
N SER A 49 -14.69 15.34 -12.23
CA SER A 49 -14.05 14.78 -13.41
C SER A 49 -13.61 15.94 -14.29
N THR A 50 -12.32 16.28 -14.23
CA THR A 50 -11.75 17.42 -14.98
C THR A 50 -10.55 17.00 -15.83
N GLY A 51 -10.42 17.61 -17.00
CA GLY A 51 -9.32 17.34 -17.92
C GLY A 51 -9.63 16.20 -18.89
N THR A 52 -8.58 15.66 -19.51
CA THR A 52 -8.68 14.69 -20.62
C THR A 52 -7.86 13.43 -20.37
N GLN A 53 -7.38 13.23 -19.13
CA GLN A 53 -6.47 12.14 -18.75
C GLN A 53 -7.03 11.29 -17.62
N LEU A 54 -6.44 10.11 -17.41
CA LEU A 54 -6.71 9.32 -16.21
C LEU A 54 -6.23 10.10 -14.98
N GLN A 55 -7.06 10.16 -13.95
CA GLN A 55 -6.79 10.94 -12.74
C GLN A 55 -6.92 10.05 -11.51
N LEU A 56 -5.94 10.12 -10.61
CA LEU A 56 -6.01 9.51 -9.29
C LEU A 56 -6.19 10.64 -8.26
N VAL A 57 -7.15 10.50 -7.35
CA VAL A 57 -7.46 11.57 -6.39
C VAL A 57 -7.69 10.99 -5.00
N ILE A 58 -7.07 11.62 -4.01
CA ILE A 58 -7.41 11.45 -2.59
C ILE A 58 -8.32 12.62 -2.22
N PRO A 59 -9.57 12.38 -1.76
CA PRO A 59 -10.46 13.48 -1.39
C PRO A 59 -9.90 14.22 -0.16
N GLU A 60 -10.21 15.51 -0.06
CA GLU A 60 -9.80 16.30 1.11
C GLU A 60 -10.53 15.86 2.38
N ASN A 61 -11.83 15.60 2.26
CA ASN A 61 -12.71 15.21 3.37
C ASN A 61 -13.07 13.72 3.29
N ASP A 62 -13.41 13.13 4.44
CA ASP A 62 -13.88 11.74 4.57
C ASP A 62 -12.98 10.69 3.89
N ARG A 63 -11.67 11.00 3.83
CA ARG A 63 -10.67 10.16 3.19
C ARG A 63 -10.29 8.95 4.03
N PHE A 64 -10.55 8.95 5.34
CA PHE A 64 -10.29 7.80 6.20
C PHE A 64 -11.58 7.18 6.67
N PHE A 65 -11.58 5.86 6.75
CA PHE A 65 -12.62 5.12 7.44
C PHE A 65 -12.03 3.84 8.03
N GLU A 66 -12.74 3.32 9.02
CA GLU A 66 -12.41 2.07 9.70
C GLU A 66 -13.56 1.09 9.53
N MET A 67 -13.23 -0.16 9.21
CA MET A 67 -14.20 -1.25 9.14
C MET A 67 -14.43 -1.84 10.54
N PRO A 68 -15.58 -2.52 10.77
CA PRO A 68 -15.89 -3.11 12.08
C PRO A 68 -14.86 -4.10 12.63
N ASN A 69 -13.99 -4.65 11.77
CA ASN A 69 -12.89 -5.54 12.15
C ASN A 69 -11.60 -4.79 12.55
N GLY A 70 -11.63 -3.46 12.62
CA GLY A 70 -10.48 -2.61 12.97
C GLY A 70 -9.58 -2.26 11.78
N ASN A 71 -9.86 -2.77 10.57
CA ASN A 71 -9.06 -2.42 9.40
C ASN A 71 -9.32 -0.97 8.98
N ARG A 72 -8.25 -0.21 8.80
CA ARG A 72 -8.29 1.20 8.43
C ARG A 72 -7.86 1.38 6.98
N PHE A 73 -8.55 2.29 6.30
CA PHE A 73 -8.34 2.52 4.88
C PHE A 73 -8.34 4.01 4.56
N LEU A 74 -7.55 4.34 3.54
CA LEU A 74 -7.60 5.62 2.85
C LEU A 74 -8.42 5.45 1.57
N ARG A 75 -9.45 6.29 1.38
CA ARG A 75 -10.26 6.31 0.17
C ARG A 75 -9.55 7.07 -0.94
N ALA A 76 -9.56 6.52 -2.14
CA ALA A 76 -9.09 7.19 -3.34
C ALA A 76 -10.03 6.92 -4.53
N TYR A 77 -9.88 7.71 -5.59
CA TYR A 77 -10.69 7.61 -6.80
C TYR A 77 -9.80 7.57 -8.04
N LEU A 78 -9.94 6.53 -8.86
CA LEU A 78 -9.30 6.45 -10.17
C LEU A 78 -10.34 6.77 -11.24
N ILE A 79 -10.24 7.95 -11.84
CA ILE A 79 -11.26 8.55 -12.70
C ILE A 79 -10.75 8.56 -14.14
N ASN A 80 -11.49 7.96 -15.06
CA ASN A 80 -11.17 8.04 -16.49
C ASN A 80 -11.83 9.27 -17.13
N ASN A 81 -11.09 10.37 -17.19
CA ASN A 81 -11.51 11.60 -17.88
C ASN A 81 -11.13 11.59 -19.38
N THR A 82 -10.54 10.51 -19.90
CA THR A 82 -10.22 10.41 -21.33
C THR A 82 -11.50 10.25 -22.15
N SER A 83 -11.42 10.55 -23.46
CA SER A 83 -12.50 10.24 -24.41
C SER A 83 -12.62 8.76 -24.72
N GLY A 84 -11.63 7.95 -24.30
CA GLY A 84 -11.48 6.54 -24.64
C GLY A 84 -11.57 5.60 -23.44
N LYS A 85 -11.52 4.32 -23.77
CA LYS A 85 -11.43 3.23 -22.79
C LYS A 85 -10.00 3.15 -22.27
N THR A 86 -9.82 2.99 -20.95
CA THR A 86 -8.50 2.81 -20.33
C THR A 86 -8.39 1.41 -19.74
N ILE A 87 -7.26 0.74 -19.99
CA ILE A 87 -6.96 -0.56 -19.39
C ILE A 87 -6.48 -0.34 -17.97
N ILE A 88 -7.16 -0.95 -17.01
CA ILE A 88 -6.80 -1.04 -15.59
C ILE A 88 -6.33 -2.47 -15.31
N TYR A 89 -5.10 -2.60 -14.84
CA TYR A 89 -4.51 -3.85 -14.39
C TYR A 89 -5.01 -4.19 -12.98
N ARG A 90 -5.40 -5.45 -12.80
CA ARG A 90 -6.06 -5.95 -11.59
C ARG A 90 -5.34 -7.21 -11.11
N ALA A 91 -5.31 -7.39 -9.80
CA ALA A 91 -4.97 -8.64 -9.13
C ALA A 91 -6.12 -8.97 -8.17
N ASP A 92 -6.89 -10.01 -8.49
CA ASP A 92 -8.14 -10.35 -7.78
C ASP A 92 -9.07 -9.13 -7.63
N ALA A 93 -9.42 -8.76 -6.40
CA ALA A 93 -10.28 -7.62 -6.10
C ALA A 93 -9.55 -6.26 -6.04
N THR A 94 -8.23 -6.24 -6.29
CA THR A 94 -7.40 -5.03 -6.18
C THR A 94 -7.00 -4.44 -7.53
N VAL A 95 -6.58 -3.17 -7.54
CA VAL A 95 -5.78 -2.59 -8.62
C VAL A 95 -4.32 -2.97 -8.38
N SER A 96 -3.68 -3.58 -9.38
CA SER A 96 -2.27 -3.99 -9.26
C SER A 96 -1.34 -2.78 -9.38
N SER A 97 -0.07 -2.94 -8.99
CA SER A 97 0.99 -1.95 -9.26
C SER A 97 0.73 -0.55 -8.67
N ILE A 98 0.01 -0.51 -7.55
CA ILE A 98 -0.11 0.67 -6.70
C ILE A 98 1.11 0.74 -5.79
N THR A 99 1.68 1.93 -5.69
CA THR A 99 2.74 2.29 -4.76
C THR A 99 2.31 3.54 -4.01
N THR A 100 2.92 3.77 -2.85
CA THR A 100 2.69 4.99 -2.09
C THR A 100 4.03 5.66 -1.83
N GLU A 101 4.05 6.98 -1.90
CA GLU A 101 5.26 7.77 -1.78
C GLU A 101 5.07 8.84 -0.71
N ILE A 102 6.14 9.18 -0.01
CA ILE A 102 6.19 10.28 0.96
C ILE A 102 7.31 11.26 0.62
N LEU A 103 7.10 12.53 0.95
CA LEU A 103 8.13 13.55 0.76
C LEU A 103 9.07 13.58 1.96
N VAL A 104 10.35 13.28 1.74
CA VAL A 104 11.41 13.26 2.75
C VAL A 104 12.60 14.04 2.18
N ASP A 105 13.07 15.06 2.90
CA ASP A 105 14.19 15.92 2.49
C ASP A 105 14.01 16.56 1.10
N GLY A 106 12.77 16.87 0.73
CA GLY A 106 12.43 17.46 -0.57
C GLY A 106 12.29 16.45 -1.72
N GLU A 107 12.49 15.17 -1.47
CA GLU A 107 12.39 14.11 -2.47
C GLU A 107 11.23 13.14 -2.18
N TRP A 108 10.56 12.68 -3.23
CA TRP A 108 9.50 11.69 -3.11
C TRP A 108 10.10 10.29 -3.04
N LYS A 109 9.94 9.65 -1.88
CA LYS A 109 10.47 8.33 -1.57
C LYS A 109 9.34 7.31 -1.47
N ILE A 110 9.55 6.11 -1.99
CA ILE A 110 8.59 5.00 -1.92
C ILE A 110 8.43 4.57 -0.47
N LEU A 111 7.22 4.73 0.06
CA LEU A 111 6.84 4.23 1.38
C LEU A 111 6.38 2.79 1.28
N GLN A 112 5.42 2.50 0.40
CA GLN A 112 4.85 1.17 0.25
C GLN A 112 4.87 0.74 -1.21
N THR A 113 5.17 -0.55 -1.43
CA THR A 113 5.15 -1.18 -2.75
C THR A 113 3.98 -2.15 -2.90
N HIS A 114 3.65 -2.52 -4.13
CA HIS A 114 2.71 -3.59 -4.39
C HIS A 114 3.35 -4.94 -3.97
N MET A 115 2.62 -5.74 -3.19
CA MET A 115 3.02 -7.12 -2.92
C MET A 115 2.62 -8.01 -4.10
N ALA A 116 3.60 -8.48 -4.87
CA ALA A 116 3.34 -9.58 -5.79
C ALA A 116 3.14 -10.86 -4.96
N SER A 117 2.01 -11.55 -5.13
CA SER A 117 1.84 -12.89 -4.57
C SER A 117 2.32 -13.92 -5.57
N GLU A 118 3.12 -14.88 -5.11
CA GLU A 118 3.50 -16.07 -5.87
C GLU A 118 2.39 -17.15 -5.87
N CYS A 119 1.40 -17.04 -4.97
CA CYS A 119 0.32 -18.02 -4.84
C CYS A 119 -1.02 -17.45 -5.31
N GLY A 120 -1.56 -18.01 -6.40
CA GLY A 120 -2.99 -18.02 -6.70
C GLY A 120 -3.66 -16.71 -7.15
N ASN A 121 -2.99 -15.56 -7.12
CA ASN A 121 -3.61 -14.30 -7.56
C ASN A 121 -3.93 -14.37 -9.05
N SER A 122 -5.20 -14.11 -9.38
CA SER A 122 -5.61 -13.94 -10.77
C SER A 122 -5.24 -12.54 -11.22
N TYR A 123 -4.23 -12.43 -12.10
CA TYR A 123 -3.90 -11.18 -12.78
C TYR A 123 -4.75 -11.03 -14.03
N TRP A 124 -5.42 -9.89 -14.18
CA TRP A 124 -6.31 -9.65 -15.32
C TRP A 124 -6.40 -8.17 -15.67
N LYS A 125 -6.93 -7.90 -16.85
CA LYS A 125 -7.13 -6.55 -17.37
C LYS A 125 -8.61 -6.23 -17.37
N LYS A 126 -8.98 -5.10 -16.77
CA LYS A 126 -10.32 -4.52 -16.86
C LYS A 126 -10.29 -3.27 -17.72
N THR A 127 -11.34 -3.03 -18.49
CA THR A 127 -11.49 -1.74 -19.17
C THR A 127 -12.36 -0.80 -18.34
N LEU A 128 -11.84 0.39 -18.02
CA LEU A 128 -12.61 1.49 -17.44
C LEU A 128 -13.11 2.39 -18.58
N ALA A 129 -14.42 2.48 -18.74
CA ALA A 129 -15.01 3.32 -19.79
C ALA A 129 -14.80 4.83 -19.51
N PRO A 130 -14.91 5.70 -20.53
CA PRO A 130 -14.92 7.15 -20.33
C PRO A 130 -15.96 7.56 -19.28
N LYS A 131 -15.67 8.60 -18.50
CA LYS A 131 -16.60 9.18 -17.52
C LYS A 131 -17.06 8.17 -16.45
N ARG A 132 -16.21 7.20 -16.16
CA ARG A 132 -16.38 6.27 -15.04
C ARG A 132 -15.19 6.35 -14.11
N PHE A 133 -15.42 5.95 -12.87
CA PHE A 133 -14.37 5.88 -11.87
C PHE A 133 -14.42 4.58 -11.08
N LEU A 134 -13.27 4.19 -10.55
CA LEU A 134 -13.15 3.19 -9.49
C LEU A 134 -13.03 3.90 -8.15
N GLU A 135 -13.84 3.46 -7.19
CA GLU A 135 -13.66 3.81 -5.78
C GLU A 135 -12.69 2.79 -5.18
N LEU A 136 -11.59 3.28 -4.63
CA LEU A 136 -10.49 2.49 -4.11
C LEU A 136 -10.38 2.63 -2.60
N ASP A 137 -10.15 1.51 -1.92
CA ASP A 137 -9.77 1.45 -0.52
C ASP A 137 -8.31 1.04 -0.44
N ILE A 138 -7.47 1.99 -0.07
CA ILE A 138 -6.03 1.78 0.10
C ILE A 138 -5.78 1.35 1.55
N ASP A 139 -5.12 0.22 1.74
CA ASP A 139 -4.75 -0.25 3.08
C ASP A 139 -3.97 0.86 3.80
N PHE A 140 -4.51 1.33 4.92
CA PHE A 140 -3.94 2.43 5.68
C PHE A 140 -3.62 1.98 7.10
N MET A 141 -2.49 1.31 7.25
CA MET A 141 -2.00 0.79 8.53
C MET A 141 -1.04 1.75 9.25
N ILE A 142 -1.13 3.05 8.93
CA ILE A 142 -0.11 4.02 9.30
C ILE A 142 -0.69 5.02 10.30
N ASP A 143 -0.32 4.86 11.57
CA ASP A 143 -0.81 5.60 12.74
C ASP A 143 0.35 6.18 13.55
N GLY A 144 1.18 7.01 12.92
CA GLY A 144 2.30 7.63 13.61
C GLY A 144 2.08 9.06 14.04
N LEU A 145 3.20 9.72 14.34
CA LEU A 145 3.23 11.10 14.84
C LEU A 145 3.97 12.06 13.90
N VAL A 146 4.73 11.54 12.93
CA VAL A 146 5.51 12.36 12.00
C VAL A 146 4.63 12.77 10.82
N GLU A 147 4.34 14.05 10.70
CA GLU A 147 3.57 14.57 9.57
C GLU A 147 4.44 14.66 8.31
N VAL A 148 3.99 14.04 7.23
CA VAL A 148 4.65 14.08 5.92
C VAL A 148 3.63 14.28 4.80
N GLN A 149 4.08 14.80 3.66
CA GLN A 149 3.27 14.76 2.44
C GLN A 149 3.30 13.35 1.88
N TYR A 150 2.13 12.84 1.52
CA TYR A 150 1.92 11.49 1.01
C TYR A 150 1.15 11.54 -0.30
N ARG A 151 1.44 10.62 -1.22
CA ARG A 151 0.67 10.43 -2.45
C ARG A 151 0.62 8.96 -2.86
N ILE A 152 -0.36 8.62 -3.69
CA ILE A 152 -0.50 7.30 -4.30
C ILE A 152 -0.03 7.39 -5.76
N CYS A 153 0.67 6.38 -6.21
CA CYS A 153 1.13 6.23 -7.59
C CYS A 153 0.61 4.93 -8.18
N TYR A 154 -0.15 5.03 -9.27
CA TYR A 154 -0.53 3.90 -10.10
C TYR A 154 0.41 3.81 -11.29
N ASN A 155 1.22 2.76 -11.33
CA ASN A 155 2.26 2.57 -12.34
C ASN A 155 1.89 1.39 -13.25
N THR A 156 1.84 1.62 -14.55
CA THR A 156 1.68 0.58 -15.57
C THR A 156 2.78 0.70 -16.61
N PRO A 157 3.01 -0.31 -17.47
CA PRO A 157 3.97 -0.19 -18.56
C PRO A 157 3.67 0.95 -19.54
N GLY A 158 2.40 1.37 -19.66
CA GLY A 158 1.97 2.39 -20.64
C GLY A 158 1.76 3.78 -20.05
N TYR A 159 1.56 3.91 -18.75
CA TYR A 159 1.31 5.19 -18.10
C TYR A 159 1.56 5.14 -16.58
N LYS A 160 1.90 6.29 -16.02
CA LYS A 160 1.94 6.56 -14.58
C LYS A 160 0.89 7.63 -14.24
N VAL A 161 0.10 7.40 -13.20
CA VAL A 161 -0.81 8.40 -12.64
C VAL A 161 -0.53 8.55 -11.16
N THR A 162 -0.33 9.79 -10.72
CA THR A 162 -0.03 10.14 -9.34
C THR A 162 -1.16 10.98 -8.76
N SER A 163 -1.51 10.74 -7.50
CA SER A 163 -2.55 11.51 -6.82
C SER A 163 -2.09 12.92 -6.45
N ASN A 164 -3.04 13.77 -6.07
CA ASN A 164 -2.72 14.95 -5.27
C ASN A 164 -1.99 14.53 -3.97
N PRO A 165 -1.05 15.34 -3.48
CA PRO A 165 -0.42 15.11 -2.18
C PRO A 165 -1.40 15.44 -1.05
N VAL A 166 -1.29 14.71 0.06
CA VAL A 166 -2.03 14.96 1.30
C VAL A 166 -1.11 14.82 2.51
N ALA A 167 -1.32 15.62 3.55
CA ALA A 167 -0.60 15.48 4.81
C ALA A 167 -1.14 14.28 5.61
N LEU A 168 -0.25 13.37 6.01
CA LEU A 168 -0.53 12.18 6.82
C LEU A 168 0.46 12.08 7.98
N LYS A 169 0.02 11.48 9.10
CA LYS A 169 0.91 11.15 10.21
C LYS A 169 1.40 9.71 10.11
N ILE A 170 2.71 9.53 10.06
CA ILE A 170 3.39 8.27 9.76
C ILE A 170 4.35 7.90 10.88
N LYS A 171 4.52 6.59 11.11
CA LYS A 171 5.45 6.08 12.13
C LYS A 171 6.88 6.45 11.71
N GLU A 172 7.68 6.87 12.68
CA GLU A 172 9.03 7.37 12.38
C GLU A 172 9.90 6.29 11.71
N GLU A 173 9.78 5.03 12.12
CA GLU A 173 10.49 3.91 11.51
C GLU A 173 10.12 3.71 10.03
N LEU A 174 8.87 3.97 9.66
CA LEU A 174 8.44 3.87 8.26
C LEU A 174 9.03 5.00 7.43
N VAL A 175 9.06 6.23 7.97
CA VAL A 175 9.72 7.38 7.32
C VAL A 175 11.21 7.10 7.10
N ARG A 176 11.91 6.61 8.13
CA ARG A 176 13.35 6.26 8.05
C ARG A 176 13.65 5.14 7.07
N SER A 177 12.67 4.28 6.80
CA SER A 177 12.82 3.14 5.89
C SER A 177 12.30 3.41 4.47
N ALA A 178 11.81 4.61 4.16
CA ALA A 178 11.37 4.94 2.80
C ALA A 178 12.51 4.74 1.78
N ASP A 179 12.16 4.30 0.57
CA ASP A 179 13.06 3.83 -0.50
C ASP A 179 13.91 2.60 -0.19
N THR A 180 13.78 1.98 0.98
CA THR A 180 14.39 0.66 1.20
C THR A 180 13.49 -0.42 0.59
N ILE A 181 14.10 -1.46 0.01
CA ILE A 181 13.39 -2.61 -0.55
C ILE A 181 12.84 -3.46 0.62
N PRO A 182 11.52 -3.70 0.73
CA PRO A 182 11.00 -4.62 1.73
C PRO A 182 11.42 -6.07 1.38
N THR A 183 11.62 -6.89 2.41
CA THR A 183 12.34 -8.18 2.36
C THR A 183 11.79 -9.24 1.37
N TYR A 184 10.61 -9.03 0.80
CA TYR A 184 10.00 -9.89 -0.25
C TYR A 184 9.64 -9.17 -1.54
N ALA A 185 10.18 -7.98 -1.80
CA ALA A 185 10.06 -7.35 -3.11
C ALA A 185 11.09 -7.95 -4.11
N GLU A 186 11.07 -9.28 -4.27
CA GLU A 186 11.73 -9.91 -5.41
C GLU A 186 10.84 -9.79 -6.65
N SER A 187 11.50 -9.55 -7.77
CA SER A 187 10.98 -8.98 -9.02
C SER A 187 9.83 -9.77 -9.66
N GLY A 188 8.62 -9.23 -9.58
CA GLY A 188 7.47 -9.64 -10.39
C GLY A 188 7.05 -8.53 -11.36
N PHE A 189 7.78 -8.38 -12.47
CA PHE A 189 7.29 -7.75 -13.71
C PHE A 189 7.70 -8.61 -14.90
#